data_AF-A0A924S388-F1
#
_entry.id   AF-A0A924S388-F1
#
_cell.length_a   1.000
_cell.length_b   1.000
_cell.length_c   1.000
_cell.angle_alpha   90.00
_cell.angle_beta   90.00
_cell.angle_gamma   90.00
#
_symmetry.space_group_name_H-M   'P 1'
#
loop_
_entity.id
_entity.type
_entity.pdbx_description
1 polymer ?
#
loop_
_entity_poly.entity_id
_entity_poly.type
_entity_poly.pdbx_seq_one_letter_code
_entity_poly.pdbx_strand_id
1 'polypeptide(L)'
;RSAPVAAPPAVRSLSDRLADASRGETPRLLADLSDAIAQRDFARAARIAHNIKGSAYYIHSDPMADDAGALEAACDAGDDAGMLRHWGALQESIDDWMTAH
;
A
#
# COMPACT_ATOMS: atom_id res chain seq x y z
N ARG A 1 -5.69 24.92 -46.94
CA ARG A 1 -6.03 24.85 -45.50
C ARG A 1 -5.64 23.46 -45.02
N SER A 2 -4.56 23.33 -44.26
CA SER A 2 -4.13 22.06 -43.69
C SER A 2 -4.93 21.78 -42.41
N ALA A 3 -5.47 20.57 -42.28
CA ALA A 3 -6.16 20.12 -41.07
C ALA A 3 -5.15 19.93 -39.92
N PRO A 4 -5.56 20.15 -38.66
CA PRO A 4 -4.68 19.90 -37.52
C PRO A 4 -4.47 18.39 -37.35
N VAL A 5 -3.21 17.98 -37.28
CA VAL A 5 -2.82 16.61 -36.90
C VAL A 5 -3.15 16.43 -35.42
N ALA A 6 -3.96 15.42 -35.09
CA ALA A 6 -4.25 15.07 -33.71
C ALA A 6 -2.96 14.65 -33.00
N ALA A 7 -2.73 15.20 -31.81
CA ALA A 7 -1.59 14.83 -30.99
C ALA A 7 -1.67 13.33 -30.62
N PRO A 8 -0.53 12.61 -30.63
CA PRO A 8 -0.50 11.22 -30.17
C PRO A 8 -0.97 11.13 -28.71
N PRO A 9 -1.63 10.03 -28.30
CA PRO A 9 -2.08 9.85 -26.93
C PRO A 9 -0.87 9.93 -25.97
N ALA A 10 -1.03 10.65 -24.87
CA ALA A 10 0.02 10.78 -23.86
C ALA A 10 0.36 9.39 -23.30
N VAL A 11 1.62 8.97 -23.45
CA VAL A 11 2.14 7.75 -22.83
C VAL A 11 2.16 7.99 -21.32
N ARG A 12 1.36 7.22 -20.56
CA ARG A 12 1.36 7.30 -19.09
C ARG A 12 2.74 6.96 -18.54
N SER A 13 3.13 7.63 -17.47
CA SER A 13 4.40 7.36 -16.81
C SER A 13 4.42 5.94 -16.22
N LEU A 14 5.61 5.42 -15.92
CA LEU A 14 5.71 4.16 -15.17
C LEU A 14 5.06 4.30 -13.78
N SER A 15 5.26 5.45 -13.12
CA SER A 15 4.69 5.75 -11.81
C SER A 15 3.16 5.73 -11.82
N ASP A 16 2.51 6.31 -12.84
CA ASP A 16 1.04 6.28 -12.96
C ASP A 16 0.51 4.84 -13.07
N ARG A 17 1.21 3.99 -13.84
CA ARG A 17 0.82 2.58 -14.01
C ARG A 17 1.03 1.77 -12.73
N LEU A 18 2.09 2.07 -11.98
CA LEU A 18 2.35 1.45 -10.68
C LEU A 18 1.33 1.89 -9.63
N ALA A 19 0.92 3.16 -9.65
CA ALA A 19 -0.15 3.67 -8.79
C ALA A 19 -1.50 2.99 -9.12
N ASP A 20 -1.86 2.88 -10.41
CA ASP A 20 -3.07 2.16 -10.84
C ASP A 20 -3.06 0.68 -10.40
N ALA A 21 -1.92 0.01 -10.56
CA ALA A 21 -1.75 -1.38 -10.12
C ALA A 21 -1.86 -1.50 -8.59
N SER A 22 -1.19 -0.61 -7.86
CA SER A 22 -1.24 -0.57 -6.38
C SER A 22 -2.67 -0.36 -5.90
N ARG A 23 -3.40 0.60 -6.49
CA ARG A 23 -4.81 0.87 -6.17
C ARG A 23 -5.69 -0.36 -6.38
N GLY A 24 -5.46 -1.11 -7.46
CA GLY A 24 -6.21 -2.33 -7.75
C GLY A 24 -5.92 -3.47 -6.76
N GLU A 25 -4.69 -3.56 -6.26
CA GLU A 25 -4.26 -4.64 -5.38
C GLU A 25 -4.53 -4.37 -3.88
N THR A 26 -4.43 -3.11 -3.45
CA THR A 26 -4.55 -2.68 -2.04
C THR A 26 -5.77 -3.25 -1.31
N PRO A 27 -7.00 -3.27 -1.87
CA PRO A 27 -8.16 -3.83 -1.17
C PRO A 27 -7.99 -5.30 -0.80
N ARG A 28 -7.36 -6.09 -1.67
CA ARG A 28 -7.07 -7.51 -1.40
C ARG A 28 -6.03 -7.65 -0.30
N LEU A 29 -4.96 -6.84 -0.35
CA LEU A 29 -3.91 -6.86 0.67
C LEU A 29 -4.43 -6.46 2.05
N LEU A 30 -5.31 -5.45 2.13
CA LEU A 30 -5.97 -5.05 3.37
C LEU A 30 -6.84 -6.18 3.95
N ALA A 31 -7.62 -6.86 3.11
CA ALA A 31 -8.42 -8.00 3.54
C ALA A 31 -7.54 -9.15 4.04
N ASP A 32 -6.50 -9.51 3.30
CA ASP A 32 -5.55 -10.55 3.67
C ASP A 32 -4.82 -10.24 4.98
N LEU A 33 -4.45 -8.97 5.19
CA LEU A 33 -3.77 -8.52 6.41
C LEU A 33 -4.72 -8.52 7.61
N SER A 34 -5.92 -7.99 7.44
CA SER A 34 -6.98 -8.03 8.46
C SER A 34 -7.27 -9.46 8.91
N ASP A 35 -7.38 -10.40 7.96
CA ASP A 35 -7.59 -11.82 8.25
C ASP A 35 -6.42 -12.44 9.02
N ALA A 36 -5.19 -12.11 8.66
CA ALA A 36 -3.99 -12.59 9.36
C ALA A 36 -3.94 -12.06 10.80
N ILE A 37 -4.25 -10.77 11.00
CA ILE A 37 -4.33 -10.13 12.31
C ILE A 37 -5.42 -10.78 13.16
N ALA A 38 -6.62 -11.02 12.59
CA ALA A 38 -7.73 -11.66 13.30
C ALA A 38 -7.39 -13.09 13.74
N GLN A 39 -6.57 -13.80 12.97
CA GLN A 39 -6.09 -15.15 13.28
C GLN A 39 -4.85 -15.16 14.19
N ARG A 40 -4.31 -13.99 14.56
CA ARG A 40 -3.02 -13.82 15.26
C ARG A 40 -1.86 -14.53 14.55
N ASP A 41 -1.90 -14.56 13.22
CA ASP A 41 -0.83 -15.10 12.38
C ASP A 41 0.19 -13.98 12.08
N PHE A 42 1.09 -13.74 13.03
CA PHE A 42 2.12 -12.71 12.94
C PHE A 42 3.04 -12.90 11.72
N ALA A 43 3.41 -14.14 11.40
CA ALA A 43 4.29 -14.43 10.28
C ALA A 43 3.63 -14.11 8.93
N ARG A 44 2.33 -14.35 8.79
CA ARG A 44 1.58 -13.93 7.60
C ARG A 44 1.39 -12.42 7.57
N ALA A 45 1.03 -11.79 8.69
CA ALA A 45 0.85 -10.36 8.79
C ALA A 45 2.14 -9.59 8.41
N ALA A 46 3.29 -9.98 8.96
CA ALA A 46 4.59 -9.38 8.66
C ALA A 46 4.92 -9.42 7.15
N ARG A 47 4.69 -10.57 6.49
CA ARG A 47 4.95 -10.69 5.05
C ARG A 47 4.04 -9.81 4.20
N ILE A 48 2.77 -9.69 4.56
CA ILE A 48 1.84 -8.82 3.83
C ILE A 48 2.24 -7.35 4.03
N ALA A 49 2.58 -6.96 5.26
CA ALA A 49 3.07 -5.62 5.58
C ALA A 49 4.35 -5.28 4.81
N HIS A 50 5.30 -6.20 4.75
CA HIS A 50 6.53 -6.06 3.95
C HIS A 50 6.23 -5.77 2.48
N ASN A 51 5.26 -6.50 1.90
CA ASN A 51 4.85 -6.27 0.52
C ASN A 51 4.23 -4.90 0.32
N ILE A 52 3.35 -4.46 1.25
CA ILE A 52 2.74 -3.13 1.22
C ILE A 52 3.82 -2.04 1.31
N LYS A 53 4.79 -2.19 2.22
CA LYS A 53 5.94 -1.29 2.33
C LYS A 53 6.73 -1.19 1.02
N GLY A 54 7.02 -2.33 0.41
CA GLY A 54 7.69 -2.39 -0.89
C GLY A 54 6.92 -1.62 -1.97
N SER A 55 5.62 -1.85 -2.08
CA SER A 55 4.74 -1.13 -3.02
C SER A 55 4.68 0.37 -2.74
N ALA A 56 4.62 0.77 -1.46
CA ALA A 56 4.57 2.17 -1.03
C ALA A 56 5.77 2.99 -1.52
N TYR A 57 6.97 2.42 -1.53
CA TYR A 57 8.16 3.09 -2.09
C TYR A 57 8.05 3.38 -3.60
N TYR A 58 7.40 2.50 -4.36
CA TYR A 58 7.22 2.68 -5.81
C TYR A 58 6.19 3.75 -6.18
N ILE A 59 5.26 4.03 -5.27
CA ILE A 59 4.24 5.07 -5.41
C ILE A 59 4.58 6.35 -4.64
N HIS A 60 5.79 6.43 -4.06
CA HIS A 60 6.30 7.56 -3.28
C HIS A 60 5.40 7.96 -2.10
N SER A 61 4.78 6.97 -1.44
CA SER A 61 4.02 7.21 -0.22
C SER A 61 4.86 6.85 1.00
N ASP A 62 5.65 7.83 1.47
CA ASP A 62 6.48 7.66 2.67
C ASP A 62 5.65 7.30 3.92
N PRO A 63 4.47 7.92 4.19
CA PRO A 63 3.65 7.54 5.34
C PRO A 63 3.22 6.08 5.31
N MET A 64 2.74 5.59 4.15
CA MET A 64 2.35 4.18 4.00
C MET A 64 3.54 3.23 4.18
N ALA A 65 4.72 3.61 3.69
CA ALA A 65 5.93 2.79 3.83
C ALA A 65 6.36 2.68 5.30
N ASP A 66 6.33 3.79 6.03
CA ASP A 66 6.70 3.84 7.44
C ASP A 66 5.72 3.06 8.32
N ASP A 67 4.41 3.23 8.12
CA ASP A 67 3.37 2.51 8.88
C ASP A 67 3.43 1.00 8.61
N ALA A 68 3.61 0.60 7.35
CA ALA A 68 3.75 -0.80 6.98
C ALA A 68 5.04 -1.42 7.56
N GLY A 69 6.14 -0.67 7.58
CA GLY A 69 7.39 -1.09 8.20
C GLY A 69 7.28 -1.23 9.72
N ALA A 70 6.56 -0.32 10.39
CA ALA A 70 6.33 -0.42 11.82
C ALA A 70 5.43 -1.62 12.18
N LEU A 71 4.41 -1.91 11.35
CA LEU A 71 3.57 -3.09 11.52
C LEU A 71 4.35 -4.39 11.30
N GLU A 72 5.20 -4.45 10.27
CA GLU A 72 6.11 -5.58 10.01
C GLU A 72 6.99 -5.84 11.23
N ALA A 73 7.65 -4.80 11.76
CA ALA A 73 8.51 -4.92 12.93
C ALA A 73 7.77 -5.39 14.19
N ALA A 74 6.56 -4.88 14.43
CA ALA A 74 5.73 -5.32 15.56
C ALA A 74 5.32 -6.79 15.43
N CYS A 75 4.99 -7.25 14.20
CA CYS A 75 4.69 -8.65 13.95
C CYS A 75 5.91 -9.55 14.18
N ASP A 76 7.08 -9.17 13.68
CA ASP A 76 8.33 -9.91 13.87
C ASP A 76 8.73 -10.01 15.35
N ALA A 77 8.42 -8.97 16.14
CA ALA A 77 8.65 -8.94 17.58
C ALA A 77 7.57 -9.70 18.40
N GLY A 78 6.46 -10.11 17.79
CA GLY A 78 5.30 -10.66 18.51
C GLY A 78 4.62 -9.64 19.44
N ASP A 79 4.72 -8.35 19.13
CA ASP A 79 4.08 -7.27 19.89
C ASP A 79 2.63 -7.08 19.41
N ASP A 80 1.69 -7.80 20.01
CA ASP A 80 0.25 -7.68 19.74
C ASP A 80 -0.25 -6.22 19.80
N ALA A 81 0.18 -5.46 20.82
CA ALA A 81 -0.30 -4.11 21.03
C ALA A 81 0.28 -3.12 20.01
N GLY A 82 1.56 -3.30 19.67
CA GLY A 82 2.21 -2.59 18.57
C GLY A 82 1.55 -2.91 17.23
N MET A 83 1.32 -4.20 16.93
CA MET A 83 0.67 -4.65 15.70
C MET A 83 -0.68 -3.96 15.51
N LEU A 84 -1.56 -3.99 16.52
CA LEU A 84 -2.90 -3.37 16.40
C LEU A 84 -2.84 -1.85 16.22
N ARG A 85 -1.88 -1.19 16.87
CA ARG A 85 -1.67 0.27 16.72
C ARG A 85 -1.23 0.62 15.31
N HIS A 86 -0.21 -0.07 14.81
CA HIS A 86 0.34 0.17 13.48
C HIS A 86 -0.61 -0.30 12.37
N TRP A 87 -1.52 -1.23 12.68
CA TRP A 87 -2.58 -1.63 11.76
C TRP A 87 -3.54 -0.47 11.53
N GLY A 88 -4.02 0.17 12.59
CA GLY A 88 -4.87 1.36 12.47
C GLY A 88 -4.20 2.49 11.69
N ALA A 89 -2.93 2.78 12.00
CA ALA A 89 -2.16 3.81 11.29
C ALA A 89 -2.01 3.50 9.78
N LEU A 90 -1.70 2.25 9.44
CA LEU A 90 -1.57 1.82 8.05
C LEU A 90 -2.90 1.93 7.27
N GLN A 91 -4.03 1.62 7.92
CA GLN A 91 -5.34 1.81 7.29
C GLN A 91 -5.59 3.29 6.98
N GLU A 92 -5.30 4.18 7.93
CA GLU A 92 -5.45 5.63 7.75
C GLU A 92 -4.57 6.15 6.61
N SER A 93 -3.28 5.80 6.56
CA SER A 93 -2.40 6.28 5.49
C SER A 93 -2.73 5.71 4.11
N ILE A 94 -3.27 4.49 4.04
CA ILE A 94 -3.82 3.93 2.80
C ILE A 94 -5.07 4.68 2.35
N ASP A 95 -6.02 4.95 3.25
CA ASP A 95 -7.26 5.65 2.93
C ASP A 95 -6.99 7.09 2.46
N ASP A 96 -6.03 7.78 3.10
CA ASP A 96 -5.56 9.10 2.70
C ASP A 96 -4.97 9.08 1.28
N TRP A 97 -4.09 8.11 0.99
CA TRP A 97 -3.49 7.97 -0.33
C TRP A 97 -4.54 7.68 -1.41
N MET A 98 -5.50 6.80 -1.12
CA MET A 98 -6.60 6.42 -2.02
C MET A 98 -7.57 7.58 -2.31
N THR A 99 -7.71 8.52 -1.39
CA THR A 99 -8.58 9.70 -1.54
C THR A 99 -7.87 10.84 -2.27
N ALA A 100 -6.56 10.97 -2.09
CA ALA A 100 -5.75 12.04 -2.69
C ALA A 100 -5.45 11.84 -4.19
N HIS A 101 -5.60 10.62 -4.71
CA HIS A 101 -5.24 10.24 -6.08
C HIS A 101 -6.41 9.58 -6.81
#